data_AF-A0A951KB21-F1
#
_entry.id   AF-A0A951KB21-F1
#
_cell.length_a   1.000
_cell.length_b   1.000
_cell.length_c   1.000
_cell.angle_alpha   90.00
_cell.angle_beta   90.00
_cell.angle_gamma   90.00
#
_symmetry.space_group_name_H-M   'P 1'
#
loop_
_entity.id
_entity.type
_entity.pdbx_description
1 polymer ?
#
loop_
_entity_poly.entity_id
_entity_poly.type
_entity_poly.pdbx_seq_one_letter_code
_entity_poly.pdbx_strand_id
1 'polypeptide(L)'
;MATDAQIHANQLNAQHSTGPQTEAGKAASCLNNFRHGMTGAFRVLPSEDQDEFDCLAAALRAEHRPTTITETILIEKMAQHYWLSQRAQRLQDLTMAEDLPAKDQDRQFSLFLRYQTTNDRAFHKCLNDFLKLRAEKRKMEIGFESQTIKKAAEARLQSAETRRQDLHKWAVRLAEAKVDHQLVLTNNLELDRTLAEIAQNRAPNAQKAA
;
A
#
# COMPACT_ATOMS: atom_id res chain seq x y z
N MET A 1 4.04 -32.69 31.11
CA MET A 1 4.90 -32.11 32.17
C MET A 1 6.21 -32.86 32.19
N ALA A 2 7.33 -32.19 32.49
CA ALA A 2 8.62 -32.86 32.62
C ALA A 2 8.65 -33.75 33.87
N THR A 3 9.29 -34.92 33.78
CA THR A 3 9.39 -35.86 34.90
C THR A 3 10.41 -35.40 35.94
N ASP A 4 10.30 -35.88 37.18
CA ASP A 4 11.25 -35.52 38.26
C ASP A 4 12.71 -35.84 37.90
N ALA A 5 12.92 -36.93 37.18
CA ALA A 5 14.23 -37.30 36.64
C ALA A 5 14.75 -36.27 35.61
N GLN A 6 13.87 -35.74 34.74
CA GLN A 6 14.23 -34.68 33.79
C GLN A 6 14.54 -33.36 34.50
N ILE A 7 13.81 -33.02 35.56
CA ILE A 7 14.04 -31.81 36.35
C ILE A 7 15.39 -31.88 37.07
N HIS A 8 15.69 -33.00 37.73
CA HIS A 8 16.97 -33.21 38.42
C HIS A 8 18.15 -33.18 37.44
N ALA A 9 18.03 -33.83 36.27
CA ALA A 9 19.04 -33.79 35.23
C ALA A 9 19.27 -32.36 34.69
N ASN A 10 18.19 -31.60 34.47
CA ASN A 10 18.28 -30.20 34.02
C ASN A 10 18.95 -29.30 35.07
N GLN A 11 18.67 -29.51 36.36
CA GLN A 11 19.33 -28.78 37.45
C GLN A 11 20.83 -29.06 37.53
N LEU A 12 21.24 -30.33 37.40
CA LEU A 12 22.66 -30.69 37.34
C LEU A 12 23.35 -30.09 36.11
N ASN A 13 22.73 -30.18 34.93
CA ASN A 13 23.28 -29.61 33.70
C ASN A 13 23.40 -28.08 33.76
N ALA A 14 22.49 -27.41 34.47
CA ALA A 14 22.52 -25.96 34.67
C ALA A 14 23.75 -25.51 35.48
N GLN A 15 24.21 -26.32 36.45
CA GLN A 15 25.42 -26.02 37.23
C GLN A 15 26.70 -26.05 36.38
N HIS A 16 26.71 -26.85 35.30
CA HIS A 16 27.82 -26.92 34.34
C HIS A 16 27.71 -25.91 33.18
N SER A 17 26.58 -25.22 33.03
CA SER A 17 26.27 -24.35 31.88
C SER A 17 26.10 -22.87 32.28
N THR A 18 26.90 -22.38 33.21
CA THR A 18 26.77 -21.03 33.80
C THR A 18 27.24 -19.88 32.89
N GLY A 19 27.72 -20.18 31.68
CA GLY A 19 28.28 -19.21 30.75
C GLY A 19 29.55 -18.53 31.31
N PRO A 20 30.18 -17.64 30.52
CA PRO A 20 31.37 -16.93 30.97
C PRO A 20 31.01 -15.85 32.01
N GLN A 21 31.45 -16.05 33.25
CA GLN A 21 31.19 -15.10 34.35
C GLN A 21 32.29 -14.04 34.54
N THR A 22 33.50 -14.32 34.06
CA THR A 22 34.64 -13.39 34.14
C THR A 22 34.65 -12.42 32.96
N GLU A 23 35.22 -11.21 33.12
CA GLU A 23 35.40 -10.27 32.01
C GLU A 23 36.24 -10.86 30.88
N ALA A 24 37.32 -11.59 31.21
CA ALA A 24 38.13 -12.30 30.22
C ALA A 24 37.33 -13.39 29.48
N GLY A 25 36.47 -14.14 30.18
CA GLY A 25 35.59 -15.13 29.56
C GLY A 25 34.52 -14.49 28.67
N LYS A 26 33.96 -13.35 29.09
CA LYS A 26 33.01 -12.57 28.27
C LYS A 26 33.68 -12.01 27.03
N ALA A 27 34.90 -11.49 27.16
CA ALA A 27 35.70 -11.03 26.02
C ALA A 27 36.04 -12.19 25.07
N ALA A 28 36.47 -13.35 25.58
CA ALA A 28 36.70 -14.52 24.74
C ALA A 28 35.41 -14.99 24.03
N SER A 29 34.27 -14.95 24.73
CA SER A 29 32.97 -15.30 24.16
C SER A 29 32.48 -14.31 23.12
N CYS A 30 32.74 -13.01 23.26
CA CYS A 30 32.39 -12.02 22.25
C CYS A 30 33.21 -12.21 20.96
N LEU A 31 34.42 -12.75 21.08
CA LEU A 31 35.28 -13.05 19.94
C LEU A 31 34.80 -14.24 19.09
N ASN A 32 34.00 -15.17 19.64
CA ASN A 32 33.41 -16.27 18.86
C ASN A 32 32.56 -15.76 17.70
N ASN A 33 31.97 -14.57 17.85
CA ASN A 33 31.19 -13.92 16.80
C ASN A 33 32.04 -13.52 15.58
N PHE A 34 33.34 -13.32 15.79
CA PHE A 34 34.25 -12.79 14.77
C PHE A 34 35.01 -13.87 13.98
N ARG A 35 34.85 -15.16 14.31
CA ARG A 35 35.59 -16.23 13.62
C ARG A 35 35.27 -16.30 12.13
N HIS A 36 34.00 -16.22 11.76
CA HIS A 36 33.53 -16.22 10.36
C HIS A 36 32.54 -15.08 10.07
N GLY A 37 32.18 -14.27 11.09
CA GLY A 37 31.29 -13.13 10.93
C GLY A 37 29.88 -13.47 10.42
N MET A 38 29.38 -14.70 10.67
CA MET A 38 28.04 -15.13 10.23
C MET A 38 26.95 -14.82 11.26
N THR A 39 27.36 -14.48 12.48
CA THR A 39 26.47 -14.21 13.60
C THR A 39 26.71 -12.79 14.10
N GLY A 40 25.70 -12.20 14.74
CA GLY A 40 25.76 -10.83 15.27
C GLY A 40 25.54 -9.74 14.21
N ALA A 41 26.03 -8.54 14.50
CA ALA A 41 25.87 -7.39 13.60
C ALA A 41 26.63 -7.60 12.29
N PHE A 42 25.99 -7.28 11.17
CA PHE A 42 26.61 -7.38 9.85
C PHE A 42 27.85 -6.49 9.76
N ARG A 43 28.92 -7.04 9.20
CA ARG A 43 30.12 -6.32 8.78
C ARG A 43 30.76 -7.04 7.59
N VAL A 44 31.39 -6.27 6.70
CA VAL A 44 32.34 -6.83 5.74
C VAL A 44 33.61 -7.21 6.50
N LEU A 45 34.17 -8.38 6.24
CA LEU A 45 35.38 -8.83 6.93
C LEU A 45 36.62 -8.13 6.35
N PRO A 46 37.71 -7.97 7.11
CA PRO A 46 38.96 -7.40 6.58
C PRO A 46 39.56 -8.19 5.41
N SER A 47 39.20 -9.46 5.26
CA SER A 47 39.59 -10.33 4.15
C SER A 47 38.70 -10.19 2.91
N GLU A 48 37.68 -9.34 2.97
CA GLU A 48 36.72 -9.09 1.91
C GLU A 48 36.78 -7.64 1.46
N ASP A 49 36.26 -7.36 0.27
CA ASP A 49 36.25 -6.02 -0.30
C ASP A 49 35.00 -5.24 0.14
N GLN A 50 35.21 -4.12 0.83
CA GLN A 50 34.16 -3.20 1.24
C GLN A 50 33.56 -2.46 0.04
N ASP A 51 34.36 -2.13 -0.97
CA ASP A 51 33.91 -1.40 -2.15
C ASP A 51 32.97 -2.27 -3.00
N GLU A 52 33.24 -3.58 -3.09
CA GLU A 52 32.32 -4.54 -3.72
C GLU A 52 30.95 -4.58 -3.03
N PHE A 53 30.94 -4.62 -1.69
CA PHE A 53 29.69 -4.59 -0.93
C PHE A 53 28.94 -3.27 -1.14
N ASP A 54 29.64 -2.14 -1.11
CA ASP A 54 29.03 -0.83 -1.29
C ASP A 54 28.49 -0.66 -2.72
N CYS A 55 29.17 -1.21 -3.73
CA CYS A 55 28.69 -1.28 -5.10
C CYS A 55 27.42 -2.12 -5.20
N LEU A 56 27.38 -3.30 -4.58
CA LEU A 56 26.18 -4.14 -4.53
C LEU A 56 25.00 -3.41 -3.88
N ALA A 57 25.23 -2.80 -2.71
CA ALA A 57 24.20 -2.08 -1.98
C ALA A 57 23.70 -0.87 -2.79
N ALA A 58 24.59 -0.14 -3.45
CA ALA A 58 24.24 0.96 -4.33
C ALA A 58 23.44 0.50 -5.55
N ALA A 59 23.83 -0.61 -6.18
CA ALA A 59 23.12 -1.21 -7.31
C ALA A 59 21.69 -1.60 -6.92
N LEU A 60 21.50 -2.29 -5.80
CA LEU A 60 20.18 -2.68 -5.30
C LEU A 60 19.30 -1.46 -4.97
N ARG A 61 19.88 -0.41 -4.37
CA ARG A 61 19.17 0.86 -4.15
C ARG A 61 18.76 1.53 -5.47
N ALA A 62 19.65 1.54 -6.46
CA ALA A 62 19.39 2.17 -7.76
C ALA A 62 18.35 1.41 -8.60
N GLU A 63 18.37 0.07 -8.54
CA GLU A 63 17.42 -0.80 -9.20
C GLU A 63 16.02 -0.61 -8.61
N HIS A 64 15.90 -0.71 -7.29
CA HIS A 64 14.60 -0.72 -6.65
C HIS A 64 14.05 0.67 -6.35
N ARG A 65 14.89 1.71 -6.20
CA ARG A 65 14.50 3.10 -5.92
C ARG A 65 13.52 3.19 -4.74
N PRO A 66 13.95 2.86 -3.52
CA PRO A 66 13.08 2.93 -2.34
C PRO A 66 12.60 4.38 -2.12
N THR A 67 11.33 4.53 -1.78
CA THR A 67 10.70 5.81 -1.46
C THR A 67 10.50 6.02 0.02
N THR A 68 10.39 4.94 0.79
CA THR A 68 10.18 4.97 2.24
C THR A 68 11.39 4.43 3.01
N ILE A 69 11.48 4.78 4.28
CA ILE A 69 12.52 4.28 5.18
C ILE A 69 12.43 2.76 5.29
N THR A 70 11.22 2.20 5.41
CA THR A 70 11.01 0.74 5.50
C THR A 70 11.52 0.02 4.25
N GLU A 71 11.22 0.54 3.05
CA GLU A 71 11.76 0.00 1.80
C GLU A 71 13.29 0.05 1.77
N THR A 72 13.89 1.14 2.26
CA THR A 72 15.35 1.31 2.33
C THR A 72 15.98 0.26 3.25
N ILE A 73 15.42 0.07 4.44
CA ILE A 73 15.88 -0.95 5.42
C ILE A 73 15.79 -2.35 4.81
N LEU A 74 14.73 -2.66 4.08
CA LEU A 74 14.57 -3.98 3.45
C LEU A 74 15.64 -4.22 2.37
N ILE A 75 15.92 -3.21 1.54
CA ILE A 75 16.97 -3.31 0.51
C ILE A 75 18.36 -3.45 1.13
N GLU A 76 18.66 -2.70 2.19
CA GLU A 76 19.94 -2.84 2.90
C GLU A 76 20.09 -4.24 3.50
N LYS A 77 19.02 -4.78 4.11
CA LYS A 77 19.01 -6.16 4.61
C LYS A 77 19.17 -7.19 3.50
N MET A 78 18.57 -6.95 2.32
CA MET A 78 18.79 -7.81 1.15
C MET A 78 20.27 -7.85 0.77
N ALA A 79 20.95 -6.69 0.67
CA ALA A 79 22.38 -6.65 0.38
C ALA A 79 23.20 -7.43 1.40
N GLN A 80 22.91 -7.26 2.70
CA GLN A 80 23.59 -7.96 3.79
C GLN A 80 23.41 -9.48 3.72
N HIS A 81 22.17 -9.95 3.53
CA HIS A 81 21.87 -11.38 3.45
C HIS A 81 22.48 -12.02 2.21
N TYR A 82 22.47 -11.32 1.07
CA TYR A 82 23.15 -11.78 -0.12
C TYR A 82 24.67 -11.94 0.14
N TRP A 83 25.30 -10.93 0.74
CA TRP A 83 26.72 -10.97 1.07
C TRP A 83 27.07 -12.12 2.02
N LEU A 84 26.28 -12.33 3.07
CA LEU A 84 26.47 -13.44 4.01
C LEU A 84 26.26 -14.81 3.37
N SER A 85 25.32 -14.93 2.42
CA SER A 85 25.14 -16.16 1.64
C SER A 85 26.37 -16.47 0.79
N GLN A 86 26.90 -15.46 0.09
CA GLN A 86 28.12 -15.60 -0.71
C GLN A 86 29.34 -15.93 0.14
N ARG A 87 29.48 -15.28 1.30
CA ARG A 87 30.52 -15.64 2.27
C ARG A 87 30.39 -17.10 2.71
N ALA A 88 29.16 -17.59 2.94
CA ALA A 88 28.94 -18.97 3.36
C ALA A 88 29.29 -19.96 2.24
N GLN A 89 29.08 -19.59 0.98
CA GLN A 89 29.53 -20.38 -0.16
C GLN A 89 31.06 -20.41 -0.25
N ARG A 90 31.74 -19.26 -0.15
CA ARG A 90 33.21 -19.21 -0.14
C ARG A 90 33.81 -20.07 0.99
N LEU A 91 33.20 -20.06 2.18
CA LEU A 91 33.64 -20.89 3.30
C LEU A 91 33.41 -22.38 3.05
N GLN A 92 32.35 -22.77 2.34
CA GLN A 92 32.15 -24.16 1.91
C GLN A 92 33.27 -24.62 0.97
N ASP A 93 33.63 -23.78 0.00
CA ASP A 93 34.70 -24.07 -0.96
C ASP A 93 36.05 -24.21 -0.24
N LEU A 94 36.33 -23.34 0.74
CA LEU A 94 37.54 -23.42 1.57
C LEU A 94 37.58 -24.71 2.40
N THR A 95 36.46 -25.09 3.03
CA THR A 95 36.38 -26.36 3.77
C THR A 95 36.63 -27.57 2.87
N MET A 96 36.26 -27.50 1.59
CA MET A 96 36.54 -28.57 0.62
C MET A 96 38.01 -28.60 0.17
N ALA A 97 38.71 -27.46 0.22
CA ALA A 97 40.11 -27.34 -0.18
C ALA A 97 41.11 -27.63 0.96
N GLU A 98 40.69 -27.52 2.22
CA GLU A 98 41.55 -27.81 3.37
C GLU A 98 41.71 -29.32 3.61
N ASP A 99 42.94 -29.78 3.87
CA ASP A 99 43.25 -31.14 4.31
C ASP A 99 42.85 -31.36 5.79
N LEU A 100 41.54 -31.40 6.02
CA LEU A 100 40.95 -31.70 7.33
C LEU A 100 40.56 -33.18 7.42
N PRO A 101 40.50 -33.76 8.63
CA PRO A 101 39.84 -35.05 8.83
C PRO A 101 38.40 -35.00 8.32
N ALA A 102 37.96 -36.03 7.57
CA ALA A 102 36.65 -36.06 6.92
C ALA A 102 35.47 -35.69 7.85
N LYS A 103 35.52 -36.14 9.10
CA LYS A 103 34.49 -35.81 10.12
C LYS A 103 34.39 -34.31 10.42
N ASP A 104 35.51 -33.61 10.47
CA ASP A 104 35.53 -32.17 10.76
C ASP A 104 35.17 -31.35 9.53
N GLN A 105 35.58 -31.83 8.34
CA GLN A 105 35.19 -31.28 7.05
C GLN A 105 33.66 -31.33 6.86
N ASP A 106 33.04 -32.49 7.06
CA ASP A 106 31.58 -32.67 6.97
C ASP A 106 30.82 -31.75 7.93
N ARG A 107 31.35 -31.61 9.16
CA ARG A 107 30.75 -30.75 10.19
C ARG A 107 30.80 -29.27 9.78
N GLN A 108 31.94 -28.79 9.30
CA GLN A 108 32.11 -27.39 8.88
C GLN A 108 31.30 -27.09 7.63
N PHE A 109 31.34 -27.97 6.63
CA PHE A 109 30.56 -27.82 5.40
C PHE A 109 29.06 -27.75 5.70
N SER A 110 28.54 -28.68 6.51
CA SER A 110 27.15 -28.68 6.95
C SER A 110 26.75 -27.40 7.69
N LEU A 111 27.66 -26.85 8.50
CA LEU A 111 27.43 -25.58 9.20
C LEU A 111 27.28 -24.41 8.22
N PHE A 112 28.18 -24.30 7.24
CA PHE A 112 28.17 -23.23 6.26
C PHE A 112 27.00 -23.36 5.26
N LEU A 113 26.64 -24.57 4.86
CA LEU A 113 25.44 -24.84 4.05
C LEU A 113 24.17 -24.34 4.74
N ARG A 114 24.06 -24.53 6.06
CA ARG A 114 22.94 -24.01 6.85
C ARG A 114 22.93 -22.48 6.88
N TYR A 115 24.08 -21.83 7.01
CA TYR A 115 24.16 -20.37 6.97
C TYR A 115 23.79 -19.80 5.61
N GLN A 116 24.25 -20.42 4.52
CA GLN A 116 23.85 -20.05 3.16
C GLN A 116 22.32 -20.11 3.02
N THR A 117 21.74 -21.29 3.29
CA THR A 117 20.29 -21.51 3.22
C THR A 117 19.48 -20.53 4.08
N THR A 118 19.99 -20.20 5.28
CA THR A 118 19.31 -19.24 6.18
C THR A 118 19.31 -17.83 5.59
N ASN A 119 20.44 -17.39 5.04
CA ASN A 119 20.57 -16.08 4.44
C ASN A 119 19.81 -15.96 3.11
N ASP A 120 19.79 -17.00 2.28
CA ASP A 120 18.99 -17.02 1.04
C ASP A 120 17.50 -16.87 1.35
N ARG A 121 17.00 -17.61 2.33
CA ARG A 121 15.61 -17.48 2.78
C ARG A 121 15.32 -16.08 3.33
N ALA A 122 16.26 -15.50 4.08
CA ALA A 122 16.12 -14.15 4.61
C ALA A 122 16.14 -13.08 3.51
N PHE A 123 16.98 -13.25 2.48
CA PHE A 123 16.99 -12.42 1.28
C PHE A 123 15.63 -12.44 0.58
N HIS A 124 15.13 -13.64 0.25
CA HIS A 124 13.84 -13.80 -0.41
C HIS A 124 12.68 -13.26 0.43
N LYS A 125 12.73 -13.43 1.75
CA LYS A 125 11.74 -12.84 2.66
C LYS A 125 11.73 -11.31 2.55
N CYS A 126 12.90 -10.67 2.63
CA CYS A 126 13.00 -9.21 2.52
C CYS A 126 12.48 -8.70 1.16
N LEU A 127 12.85 -9.39 0.07
CA LEU A 127 12.35 -9.06 -1.28
C LEU A 127 10.83 -9.19 -1.37
N ASN A 128 10.26 -10.29 -0.86
CA ASN A 128 8.82 -10.51 -0.88
C ASN A 128 8.07 -9.47 -0.04
N ASP A 129 8.58 -9.12 1.14
CA ASP A 129 7.99 -8.10 2.00
C ASP A 129 8.05 -6.71 1.32
N PHE A 130 9.15 -6.39 0.64
CA PHE A 130 9.27 -5.18 -0.17
C PHE A 130 8.24 -5.13 -1.31
N LEU A 131 8.09 -6.22 -2.07
CA LEU A 131 7.12 -6.30 -3.16
C LEU A 131 5.67 -6.20 -2.65
N LYS A 132 5.37 -6.77 -1.48
CA LYS A 132 4.05 -6.64 -0.83
C LYS A 132 3.75 -5.19 -0.47
N LEU A 133 4.69 -4.47 0.15
CA LEU A 133 4.51 -3.05 0.49
C LEU A 133 4.20 -2.21 -0.76
N ARG A 134 4.87 -2.48 -1.87
CA ARG A 134 4.60 -1.81 -3.14
C ARG A 134 3.24 -2.15 -3.73
N ALA A 135 2.85 -3.42 -3.67
CA ALA A 135 1.53 -3.85 -4.12
C ALA A 135 0.41 -3.21 -3.29
N GLU A 136 0.59 -3.11 -1.97
CA GLU A 136 -0.34 -2.43 -1.06
C GLU A 136 -0.47 -0.94 -1.39
N LYS A 137 0.66 -0.25 -1.60
CA LYS A 137 0.66 1.15 -2.02
C LYS A 137 -0.10 1.35 -3.34
N ARG A 138 0.18 0.52 -4.36
CA ARG A 138 -0.51 0.57 -5.65
C ARG A 138 -2.01 0.29 -5.52
N LYS A 139 -2.42 -0.67 -4.67
CA LYS A 139 -3.84 -0.96 -4.42
C LYS A 139 -4.55 0.24 -3.78
N MET A 140 -3.90 0.94 -2.87
CA MET A 140 -4.46 2.16 -2.27
C MET A 140 -4.63 3.27 -3.29
N GLU A 141 -3.64 3.48 -4.17
CA GLU A 141 -3.70 4.46 -5.27
C GLU A 141 -4.85 4.15 -6.24
N ILE A 142 -4.94 2.92 -6.73
CA ILE A 142 -6.02 2.46 -7.63
C ILE A 142 -7.40 2.58 -6.94
N GLY A 143 -7.49 2.26 -5.65
CA GLY A 143 -8.73 2.38 -4.89
C GLY A 143 -9.23 3.82 -4.84
N PHE A 144 -8.33 4.79 -4.67
CA PHE A 144 -8.66 6.21 -4.70
C PHE A 144 -9.14 6.65 -6.09
N GLU A 145 -8.43 6.26 -7.16
CA GLU A 145 -8.84 6.55 -8.54
C GLU A 145 -10.25 6.02 -8.85
N SER A 146 -10.52 4.76 -8.49
CA SER A 146 -11.86 4.17 -8.68
C SER A 146 -12.96 4.94 -7.95
N GLN A 147 -12.72 5.38 -6.72
CA GLN A 147 -13.67 6.21 -5.97
C GLN A 147 -13.89 7.57 -6.62
N THR A 148 -12.84 8.21 -7.15
CA THR A 148 -12.97 9.49 -7.85
C THR A 148 -13.79 9.37 -9.12
N ILE A 149 -13.57 8.31 -9.92
CA ILE A 149 -14.34 8.03 -11.13
C ILE A 149 -15.82 7.81 -10.79
N LYS A 150 -16.10 7.03 -9.74
CA LYS A 150 -17.47 6.76 -9.30
C LYS A 150 -18.20 8.04 -8.85
N LYS A 151 -17.57 8.86 -8.01
CA LYS A 151 -18.14 10.15 -7.57
C LYS A 151 -18.40 11.09 -8.75
N ALA A 152 -17.49 11.14 -9.73
CA ALA A 152 -17.68 11.94 -10.92
C ALA A 152 -18.87 11.45 -11.77
N ALA A 153 -19.07 10.14 -11.89
CA ALA A 153 -20.21 9.56 -12.59
C ALA A 153 -21.55 9.87 -11.88
N GLU A 154 -21.59 9.76 -10.56
CA GLU A 154 -22.76 10.12 -9.74
C GLU A 154 -23.10 11.62 -9.88
N ALA A 155 -22.10 12.50 -9.84
CA ALA A 155 -22.29 13.93 -10.07
C ALA A 155 -22.84 14.23 -11.46
N ARG A 156 -22.39 13.51 -12.50
CA ARG A 156 -22.92 13.65 -13.86
C ARG A 156 -24.39 13.23 -13.93
N LEU A 157 -24.76 12.12 -13.30
CA LEU A 157 -26.15 11.67 -13.23
C LEU A 157 -27.04 12.70 -12.52
N GLN A 158 -26.60 13.21 -11.37
CA GLN A 158 -27.31 14.27 -10.65
C GLN A 158 -27.46 15.56 -11.49
N SER A 159 -26.42 15.96 -12.22
CA SER A 159 -26.49 17.11 -13.13
C SER A 159 -27.44 16.89 -14.33
N ALA A 160 -27.61 15.66 -14.79
CA ALA A 160 -28.55 15.33 -15.85
C ALA A 160 -29.99 15.33 -15.31
N GLU A 161 -30.17 14.83 -14.09
CA GLU A 161 -31.47 14.78 -13.43
C GLU A 161 -32.00 16.17 -13.06
N THR A 162 -31.14 17.03 -12.51
CA THR A 162 -31.46 18.45 -12.27
C THR A 162 -31.85 19.17 -13.55
N ARG A 163 -31.09 18.98 -14.64
CA ARG A 163 -31.48 19.51 -15.97
C ARG A 163 -32.85 19.01 -16.43
N ARG A 164 -33.16 17.73 -16.21
CA ARG A 164 -34.47 17.15 -16.55
C ARG A 164 -35.60 17.78 -15.73
N GLN A 165 -35.37 17.98 -14.43
CA GLN A 165 -36.32 18.64 -13.54
C GLN A 165 -36.55 20.10 -13.94
N ASP A 166 -35.49 20.83 -14.30
CA ASP A 166 -35.60 22.23 -14.72
C ASP A 166 -36.34 22.37 -16.05
N LEU A 167 -36.06 21.50 -17.03
CA LEU A 167 -36.81 21.45 -18.28
C LEU A 167 -38.30 21.16 -18.03
N HIS A 168 -38.61 20.24 -17.12
CA HIS A 168 -39.99 19.96 -16.74
C HIS A 168 -40.68 21.18 -16.11
N LYS A 169 -40.01 21.87 -15.18
CA LYS A 169 -40.52 23.11 -14.58
C LYS A 169 -40.80 24.18 -15.64
N TRP A 170 -39.90 24.35 -16.61
CA TRP A 170 -40.11 25.29 -17.72
C TRP A 170 -41.28 24.90 -18.61
N ALA A 171 -41.45 23.61 -18.90
CA ALA A 171 -42.58 23.12 -19.69
C ALA A 171 -43.92 23.38 -18.99
N VAL A 172 -44.00 23.15 -17.68
CA VAL A 172 -45.19 23.45 -16.87
C VAL A 172 -45.50 24.95 -16.90
N ARG A 173 -44.51 25.82 -16.63
CA ARG A 173 -44.70 27.28 -16.68
C ARG A 173 -45.16 27.76 -18.06
N LEU A 174 -44.62 27.18 -19.12
CA LEU A 174 -45.05 27.51 -20.49
C LEU A 174 -46.51 27.11 -20.73
N ALA A 175 -46.93 25.95 -20.21
CA ALA A 175 -48.32 25.51 -20.29
C ALA A 175 -49.26 26.44 -19.51
N GLU A 176 -48.88 26.82 -18.28
CA GLU A 176 -49.62 27.80 -17.45
C GLU A 176 -49.78 29.13 -18.20
N ALA A 177 -48.68 29.70 -18.70
CA ALA A 177 -48.72 30.96 -19.44
C ALA A 177 -49.59 30.91 -20.72
N LYS A 178 -49.65 29.75 -21.39
CA LYS A 178 -50.55 29.56 -22.55
C LYS A 178 -52.02 29.55 -22.15
N VAL A 179 -52.35 28.92 -21.01
CA VAL A 179 -53.71 28.91 -20.47
C VAL A 179 -54.12 30.32 -20.02
N ASP A 180 -53.25 31.03 -19.30
CA ASP A 180 -53.47 32.41 -18.90
C ASP A 180 -53.71 33.33 -20.11
N HIS A 181 -52.92 33.17 -21.17
CA HIS A 181 -53.10 33.92 -22.40
C HIS A 181 -54.46 33.64 -23.05
N GLN A 182 -54.88 32.37 -23.11
CA GLN A 182 -56.22 31.98 -23.60
C GLN A 182 -57.33 32.63 -22.76
N LEU A 183 -57.21 32.60 -21.43
CA LEU A 183 -58.14 33.25 -20.51
C LEU A 183 -58.26 34.76 -20.74
N VAL A 184 -57.14 35.45 -20.97
CA VAL A 184 -57.16 36.88 -21.30
C VAL A 184 -57.89 37.13 -22.62
N LEU A 185 -57.63 36.31 -23.64
CA LEU A 185 -58.33 36.43 -24.93
C LEU A 185 -59.84 36.20 -24.79
N THR A 186 -60.26 35.19 -24.03
CA THR A 186 -61.69 34.93 -23.79
C THR A 186 -62.34 36.07 -23.00
N ASN A 187 -61.68 36.57 -21.95
CA ASN A 187 -62.19 37.69 -21.16
C ASN A 187 -62.32 38.96 -22.00
N ASN A 188 -61.35 39.26 -22.87
CA ASN A 188 -61.43 40.41 -23.78
C ASN A 188 -62.59 40.27 -24.77
N LEU A 189 -62.81 39.07 -25.33
CA LEU A 189 -63.95 38.79 -26.21
C LEU A 189 -65.30 38.95 -25.49
N GLU A 190 -65.39 38.51 -24.24
CA GLU A 190 -66.58 38.72 -23.41
C GLU A 190 -66.80 40.21 -23.12
N LEU A 191 -65.75 40.95 -22.80
CA LEU A 191 -65.80 42.39 -22.60
C LEU A 191 -66.30 43.10 -23.87
N ASP A 192 -65.74 42.77 -25.04
CA ASP A 192 -66.15 43.34 -26.33
C ASP A 192 -67.63 43.04 -26.64
N ARG A 193 -68.11 41.83 -26.32
CA ARG A 193 -69.54 41.46 -26.43
C ARG A 193 -70.40 42.31 -25.52
N THR A 194 -70.04 42.45 -24.24
CA THR A 194 -70.82 43.28 -23.30
C THR A 194 -70.84 44.75 -23.71
N LEU A 195 -69.73 45.29 -24.21
CA LEU A 195 -69.66 46.66 -24.75
C LEU A 195 -70.56 46.83 -25.99
N ALA A 196 -70.59 45.84 -26.88
CA ALA A 196 -71.48 45.83 -28.06
C ALA A 196 -72.97 45.76 -27.67
N GLU A 197 -73.33 44.95 -26.67
CA GLU A 197 -74.69 44.88 -26.12
C GLU A 197 -75.12 46.20 -25.45
N ILE A 198 -74.22 46.84 -24.70
CA ILE A 198 -74.45 48.16 -24.11
C ILE A 198 -74.63 49.22 -25.21
N ALA A 199 -73.85 49.17 -26.29
CA ALA A 199 -73.99 50.07 -27.43
C ALA A 199 -75.33 49.90 -28.16
N GLN A 200 -75.78 48.66 -28.36
CA GLN A 200 -77.11 48.36 -28.94
C GLN A 200 -78.26 48.82 -28.03
N ASN A 201 -78.13 48.63 -26.71
CA ASN A 201 -79.13 49.09 -25.73
C ASN A 201 -79.14 50.62 -25.49
N ARG A 202 -78.10 51.35 -25.93
CA ARG A 202 -78.09 52.83 -25.94
C ARG A 202 -78.81 53.43 -27.15
N ALA A 203 -78.97 52.68 -28.24
CA ALA A 203 -79.58 53.16 -29.48
C ALA A 203 -81.09 53.52 -29.44
N PRO A 204 -81.96 52.99 -28.54
CA PRO A 204 -83.38 53.34 -28.56
C PRO A 204 -83.75 54.58 -27.71
N ASN A 205 -82.81 55.25 -27.03
CA ASN A 205 -83.13 56.42 -26.18
C ASN A 205 -82.89 57.79 -26.85
N ALA A 206 -82.50 57.83 -28.13
CA ALA A 206 -82.34 59.10 -28.87
C ALA A 206 -83.56 59.47 -29.75
N GLN A 207 -84.67 58.72 -29.71
CA GLN A 207 -85.87 58.97 -30.54
C GLN A 207 -87.15 59.31 -29.74
N LYS A 208 -87.05 59.74 -28.49
CA LYS A 208 -88.17 60.30 -27.71
C LYS A 208 -87.82 61.67 -27.11
N ALA A 209 -87.57 62.65 -27.98
CA ALA A 209 -87.56 64.07 -27.63
C ALA A 209 -87.68 64.94 -28.90
N ALA A 210 -88.88 64.97 -29.51
CA ALA A 210 -89.41 66.06 -30.36
C ALA A 210 -90.86 65.73 -30.71
#